data_AF-A0A0R3KH45-F1
#
_entry.id   AF-A0A0R3KH45-F1
#
_cell.length_a   1.000
_cell.length_b   1.000
_cell.length_c   1.000
_cell.angle_alpha   90.00
_cell.angle_beta   90.00
_cell.angle_gamma   90.00
#
_symmetry.space_group_name_H-M   'P 1'
#
loop_
_entity.id
_entity.type
_entity.pdbx_description
1 polymer ?
#
loop_
_entity_poly.entity_id
_entity_poly.type
_entity_poly.pdbx_seq_one_letter_code
_entity_poly.pdbx_strand_id
1 'polypeptide(L)' 'MTAKQFQAAIDRLGLSQVGAARLLGADPRTARRWALGERSVPEPVAILLRLMVAGKIAADDIETHRRS' A
#
# COMPACT_ATOMS: atom_id res chain seq x y z
N MET A 1 7.38 1.64 -7.34
CA MET A 1 7.83 0.26 -6.98
C MET A 1 7.26 -0.76 -7.97
N THR A 2 7.84 -1.95 -8.08
CA THR A 2 7.33 -3.05 -8.94
C THR A 2 6.20 -3.84 -8.27
N ALA A 3 5.46 -4.64 -9.04
CA ALA A 3 4.42 -5.54 -8.53
C ALA A 3 4.94 -6.49 -7.43
N LYS A 4 6.12 -7.08 -7.63
CA LYS A 4 6.77 -7.95 -6.63
C LYS A 4 7.13 -7.19 -5.35
N GLN A 5 7.63 -5.96 -5.48
CA GLN A 5 7.93 -5.11 -4.31
C GLN A 5 6.66 -4.71 -3.56
N PHE A 6 5.56 -4.45 -4.28
CA PHE A 6 4.26 -4.17 -3.69
C PHE A 6 3.74 -5.36 -2.89
N GLN A 7 3.77 -6.55 -3.50
CA GLN A 7 3.32 -7.78 -2.86
C GLN A 7 4.14 -8.07 -1.59
N ALA A 8 5.47 -8.02 -1.69
CA ALA A 8 6.36 -8.23 -0.55
C ALA A 8 6.16 -7.19 0.57
N ALA A 9 5.88 -5.93 0.22
CA ALA A 9 5.64 -4.88 1.20
C ALA A 9 4.34 -5.14 1.98
N ILE A 10 3.24 -5.44 1.29
CA ILE A 10 1.96 -5.68 1.97
C ILE A 10 1.98 -6.99 2.77
N ASP A 11 2.65 -8.03 2.28
CA ASP A 11 2.81 -9.29 3.01
C ASP A 11 3.60 -9.08 4.30
N ARG A 12 4.70 -8.30 4.25
CA ARG A 12 5.50 -7.95 5.44
C ARG A 12 4.71 -7.11 6.46
N LEU A 13 3.75 -6.31 5.99
CA LEU A 13 2.88 -5.51 6.83
C LEU A 13 1.65 -6.29 7.33
N GLY A 14 1.50 -7.57 6.96
CA GLY A 14 0.33 -8.38 7.31
C GLY A 14 -0.96 -7.91 6.62
N LEU A 15 -0.85 -7.19 5.50
CA LEU A 15 -1.97 -6.61 4.77
C LEU A 15 -2.34 -7.46 3.56
N SER A 16 -3.64 -7.70 3.35
CA SER A 16 -4.15 -8.18 2.07
C SER A 16 -4.10 -7.08 1.00
N GLN A 17 -4.17 -7.43 -0.28
CA GLN A 17 -4.27 -6.44 -1.37
C GLN A 17 -5.45 -5.48 -1.17
N VAL A 18 -6.60 -6.00 -0.73
CA VAL A 18 -7.81 -5.21 -0.45
C VAL A 18 -7.62 -4.35 0.81
N GLY A 19 -6.96 -4.88 1.84
CA GLY A 19 -6.62 -4.12 3.06
C GLY A 19 -5.68 -2.96 2.77
N ALA A 20 -4.62 -3.20 2.00
CA ALA A 20 -3.72 -2.16 1.53
C ALA A 20 -4.45 -1.10 0.68
N ALA A 21 -5.36 -1.52 -0.21
CA ALA A 21 -6.17 -0.58 -0.99
C ALA A 21 -6.98 0.36 -0.10
N ARG A 22 -7.72 -0.19 0.88
CA ARG A 22 -8.54 0.58 1.82
C ARG A 22 -7.69 1.55 2.64
N LEU A 23 -6.59 1.07 3.20
CA LEU A 23 -5.67 1.88 4.01
C LEU A 23 -5.10 3.05 3.21
N LEU A 24 -4.70 2.80 1.96
CA LEU A 24 -4.06 3.79 1.08
C LEU A 24 -5.07 4.63 0.28
N GLY A 25 -6.38 4.50 0.55
CA GLY A 25 -7.43 5.26 -0.14
C GLY A 25 -7.58 4.91 -1.63
N ALA A 26 -7.21 3.70 -2.04
CA ALA A 26 -7.30 3.21 -3.41
C ALA A 26 -8.48 2.25 -3.62
N ASP A 27 -8.97 2.18 -4.85
CA ASP A 27 -9.95 1.17 -5.25
C ASP A 27 -9.33 -0.25 -5.23
N PRO A 28 -10.02 -1.28 -4.70
CA PRO A 28 -9.50 -2.64 -4.66
C PRO A 28 -9.07 -3.22 -6.01
N ARG A 29 -9.76 -2.86 -7.11
CA ARG A 29 -9.38 -3.27 -8.48
C ARG A 29 -8.08 -2.60 -8.90
N THR A 30 -7.84 -1.37 -8.47
CA THR A 30 -6.59 -0.66 -8.72
C THR A 30 -5.43 -1.34 -7.99
N ALA A 31 -5.60 -1.70 -6.72
CA ALA A 31 -4.58 -2.44 -5.98
C ALA A 31 -4.32 -3.85 -6.57
N ARG A 32 -5.34 -4.52 -7.08
CA ARG A 32 -5.17 -5.77 -7.84
C ARG A 32 -4.31 -5.56 -9.08
N ARG A 33 -4.54 -4.49 -9.86
CA ARG A 33 -3.72 -4.18 -11.05
C ARG A 33 -2.26 -3.88 -10.69
N TRP A 34 -1.99 -3.30 -9.53
CA TRP A 34 -0.63 -3.13 -9.01
C TRP A 34 0.05 -4.45 -8.68
N ALA A 35 -0.67 -5.34 -7.97
CA ALA A 35 -0.20 -6.67 -7.64
C ALA A 35 0.10 -7.54 -8.87
N LEU A 36 -0.69 -7.39 -9.94
CA LEU A 36 -0.49 -8.10 -11.21
C LEU A 36 0.53 -7.44 -12.13
N GLY A 37 1.00 -6.23 -11.82
CA GLY A 37 1.90 -5.45 -12.67
C GLY A 37 1.24 -4.88 -13.93
N GLU A 38 -0.08 -4.99 -14.06
CA GLU A 38 -0.89 -4.37 -15.12
C GLU A 38 -0.90 -2.84 -15.01
N ARG A 39 -0.65 -2.31 -13.82
CA ARG A 39 -0.49 -0.87 -13.56
C ARG A 39 0.67 -0.63 -12.62
N SER A 40 1.44 0.43 -12.86
CA SER A 40 2.45 0.90 -11.93
C SER A 40 1.80 1.37 -10.62
N VAL A 41 2.49 1.09 -9.50
CA VAL A 41 2.12 1.69 -8.21
C VAL A 41 2.49 3.17 -8.25
N PRO A 42 1.55 4.09 -7.99
CA PRO A 42 1.85 5.52 -7.89
C PRO A 42 2.96 5.78 -6.87
N GLU A 43 3.84 6.72 -7.17
CA GLU A 43 4.99 7.01 -6.30
C GLU A 43 4.61 7.40 -4.86
N PRO A 44 3.54 8.18 -4.60
CA PRO A 44 3.10 8.47 -3.23
C PRO A 44 2.77 7.21 -2.43
N VAL A 45 2.07 6.25 -3.05
CA VAL A 45 1.76 4.94 -2.44
C VAL A 45 3.05 4.16 -2.15
N ALA A 46 4.02 4.24 -3.05
CA ALA A 46 5.32 3.59 -2.86
C ALA A 46 6.15 4.19 -1.74
N ILE A 47 6.11 5.51 -1.57
CA ILE A 47 6.76 6.18 -0.44
C ILE A 47 6.12 5.73 0.88
N LEU A 48 4.79 5.77 0.98
CA LEU A 48 4.07 5.35 2.20
C LEU A 48 4.39 3.90 2.59
N LEU A 49 4.28 2.96 1.66
CA LEU A 49 4.59 1.56 1.95
C LEU A 49 6.04 1.34 2.36
N ARG A 50 7.00 2.08 1.79
CA ARG A 50 8.41 2.01 2.23
C ARG A 50 8.60 2.57 3.64
N LEU A 51 7.93 3.67 3.98
CA LEU A 51 7.96 4.23 5.33
C LEU A 51 7.36 3.27 6.36
N MET A 52 6.24 2.62 6.02
CA MET A 52 5.61 1.60 6.86
C MET A 52 6.52 0.38 7.06
N VAL A 53 7.10 -0.16 5.98
CA VAL A 53 8.03 -1.29 6.06
C VAL A 53 9.28 -0.95 6.87
N ALA A 54 9.73 0.31 6.85
CA ALA A 54 10.83 0.81 7.66
C ALA A 54 10.44 1.13 9.11
N GLY A 55 9.17 0.93 9.50
CA GLY A 55 8.66 1.20 10.86
C GLY A 55 8.64 2.69 11.22
N LYS A 56 8.61 3.58 10.21
CA LYS A 56 8.57 5.04 10.43
C LYS A 56 7.17 5.58 10.68
N ILE A 57 6.16 4.88 10.15
CA ILE A 57 4.74 5.15 10.36
C ILE A 57 4.01 3.80 10.45
N ALA A 58 2.95 3.75 11.25
CA ALA A 58 2.06 2.61 11.39
C ALA A 58 0.82 2.74 10.48
N ALA A 59 0.09 1.65 10.30
CA ALA A 59 -1.20 1.69 9.60
C ALA A 59 -2.20 2.63 10.31
N ASP A 60 -2.18 2.64 11.65
CA ASP A 60 -3.04 3.50 12.46
C ASP A 60 -2.77 4.99 12.19
N ASP A 61 -1.49 5.39 12.01
CA ASP A 61 -1.14 6.78 11.66
C ASP A 61 -1.83 7.21 10.36
N ILE A 62 -1.91 6.32 9.37
CA ILE A 62 -2.57 6.58 8.09
C ILE A 62 -4.10 6.67 8.27
N GLU A 63 -4.71 5.73 9.00
CA GLU A 63 -6.16 5.71 9.20
C GLU A 63 -6.62 6.95 9.98
N THR A 64 -5.88 7.39 11.00
CA THR A 64 -6.16 8.60 11.78
C THR A 64 -6.20 9.86 10.92
N HIS A 65 -5.32 9.99 9.92
CA HIS A 65 -5.18 11.20 9.09
C HIS A 65 -5.95 11.14 7.76
N ARG A 66 -6.68 10.06 7.49
CA ARG A 66 -7.45 9.90 6.24
C ARG A 66 -8.70 10.80 6.15
N ARG A 67 -9.12 11.40 7.28
CA ARG A 67 -10.34 12.23 7.37
C ARG A 67 -10.11 13.63 7.94
N SER A 68 -8.86 14.10 8.06
CA SER A 68 -8.56 15.48 8.43
C SER A 68 -8.63 16.42 7.24
#